data_AF-A0A2V9PD64-F1
#
_entry.id   AF-A0A2V9PD64-F1
#
_cell.length_a   1.000
_cell.length_b   1.000
_cell.length_c   1.000
_cell.angle_alpha   90.00
_cell.angle_beta   90.00
_cell.angle_gamma   90.00
#
_symmetry.space_group_name_H-M   'P 1'
#
loop_
_entity.id
_entity.type
_entity.pdbx_description
1 polymer ?
#
loop_
_entity_poly.entity_id
_entity_poly.type
_entity_poly.pdbx_seq_one_letter_code
_entity_poly.pdbx_strand_id
1 'polypeptide(L)'
;MTQKARISKLEASLTAKQKLYSWLKHAKLSGGLIPYWRKELTGLMLPLEWLTDEEARFLWHLVIDANVEILRCMHANDELWRVVHLALDGVVRQIARPDSSGIFVPVRPIPELAAHVGRYLCATFQGIWEETLCLQAAMEKISQAYLEGEDILFADSRGVMDTATANFHDTAYMCGAIARWLNLEGVTFAAEAFSSQHPLVQAKVTRLANLSRVEALRCTATRGQLIQAIKGACPDLAHA
;
A
#
# COMPACT_ATOMS: atom_id res chain seq x y z
N MET A 1 39.70 -12.11 -1.90
CA MET A 1 39.36 -10.66 -1.90
C MET A 1 40.07 -10.01 -0.71
N THR A 2 40.82 -8.93 -0.91
CA THR A 2 41.66 -8.31 0.15
C THR A 2 40.84 -7.34 1.02
N GLN A 3 41.30 -7.05 2.25
CA GLN A 3 40.63 -6.13 3.17
C GLN A 3 40.50 -4.70 2.58
N LYS A 4 41.52 -4.23 1.86
CA LYS A 4 41.49 -2.95 1.15
C LYS A 4 40.39 -2.89 0.07
N ALA A 5 40.21 -3.99 -0.67
CA ALA A 5 39.14 -4.09 -1.65
C ALA A 5 37.74 -4.12 -0.99
N ARG A 6 37.61 -4.75 0.18
CA ARG A 6 36.36 -4.74 0.97
C ARG A 6 36.02 -3.34 1.48
N ILE A 7 36.99 -2.60 2.01
CA ILE A 7 36.80 -1.22 2.50
C ILE A 7 36.37 -0.30 1.34
N SER A 8 37.08 -0.36 0.20
CA SER A 8 36.74 0.45 -0.97
C SER A 8 35.33 0.15 -1.52
N LYS A 9 34.89 -1.12 -1.49
CA LYS A 9 33.51 -1.48 -1.87
C LYS A 9 32.47 -0.89 -0.91
N LEU A 10 32.76 -0.89 0.39
CA LEU A 10 31.86 -0.30 1.39
C LEU A 10 31.74 1.22 1.23
N GLU A 11 32.86 1.92 0.98
CA GLU A 11 32.88 3.37 0.74
C GLU A 11 32.08 3.76 -0.51
N ALA A 12 32.22 2.99 -1.59
CA ALA A 12 31.45 3.21 -2.83
C ALA A 12 29.95 3.02 -2.60
N SER A 13 29.55 1.97 -1.88
CA SER A 13 28.14 1.73 -1.56
C SER A 13 27.56 2.82 -0.66
N LEU A 14 28.30 3.26 0.37
CA LEU A 14 27.88 4.36 1.24
C LEU A 14 27.67 5.66 0.44
N THR A 15 28.58 5.96 -0.49
CA THR A 15 28.48 7.12 -1.37
C THR A 15 27.25 7.04 -2.27
N ALA A 16 26.97 5.86 -2.83
CA ALA A 16 25.79 5.64 -3.68
C ALA A 16 24.49 5.84 -2.89
N LYS A 17 24.42 5.33 -1.64
CA LYS A 17 23.28 5.56 -0.74
C LYS A 17 23.05 7.03 -0.43
N GLN A 18 24.10 7.78 -0.10
CA GLN A 18 23.99 9.20 0.20
C GLN A 18 23.47 10.01 -1.00
N LYS A 19 23.90 9.66 -2.21
CA LYS A 19 23.41 10.26 -3.46
C LYS A 19 21.92 9.94 -3.68
N LEU A 20 21.54 8.67 -3.56
CA LEU A 20 20.14 8.24 -3.66
C LEU A 20 19.27 8.97 -2.64
N TYR A 21 19.71 9.05 -1.40
CA TYR A 21 18.98 9.70 -0.32
C TYR A 21 18.80 11.20 -0.54
N SER A 22 19.86 11.89 -0.97
CA SER A 22 19.80 13.31 -1.34
C SER A 22 18.82 13.53 -2.50
N TRP A 23 18.82 12.63 -3.48
CA TRP A 23 17.89 12.62 -4.58
C TRP A 23 16.44 12.42 -4.13
N LEU A 24 16.17 11.45 -3.24
CA LEU A 24 14.84 11.23 -2.66
C LEU A 24 14.33 12.46 -1.88
N LYS A 25 15.21 13.14 -1.14
CA LYS A 25 14.86 14.40 -0.48
C LYS A 25 14.46 15.49 -1.46
N HIS A 26 15.22 15.66 -2.55
CA HIS A 26 14.87 16.60 -3.60
C HIS A 26 13.55 16.28 -4.28
N ALA A 27 13.28 15.00 -4.53
CA ALA A 27 12.01 14.53 -5.08
C ALA A 27 10.85 14.86 -4.13
N LYS A 28 10.97 14.55 -2.83
CA LYS A 28 9.97 14.91 -1.83
C LYS A 28 9.71 16.42 -1.78
N LEU A 29 10.76 17.24 -1.77
CA LEU A 29 10.63 18.71 -1.79
C LEU A 29 9.93 19.24 -3.05
N SER A 30 9.94 18.46 -4.13
CA SER A 30 9.26 18.79 -5.39
C SER A 30 7.84 18.22 -5.47
N GLY A 31 7.28 17.76 -4.36
CA GLY A 31 5.92 17.23 -4.27
C GLY A 31 5.81 15.70 -4.44
N GLY A 32 6.93 14.98 -4.44
CA GLY A 32 6.97 13.52 -4.56
C GLY A 32 7.81 13.04 -5.75
N LEU A 33 8.01 11.72 -5.86
CA LEU A 33 8.82 11.10 -6.91
C LEU A 33 8.18 11.25 -8.28
N ILE A 34 6.86 11.08 -8.38
CA ILE A 34 6.13 11.16 -9.66
C ILE A 34 6.17 12.58 -10.25
N PRO A 35 5.83 13.65 -9.50
CA PRO A 35 5.96 15.02 -10.00
C PRO A 35 7.41 15.38 -10.34
N TYR A 36 8.37 14.96 -9.51
CA TYR A 36 9.79 15.19 -9.74
C TYR A 36 10.24 14.52 -11.05
N TRP A 37 9.89 13.26 -11.28
CA TRP A 37 10.21 12.55 -12.52
C TRP A 37 9.58 13.19 -13.75
N ARG A 38 8.32 13.63 -13.66
CA ARG A 38 7.67 14.32 -14.79
C ARG A 38 8.46 15.57 -15.21
N LYS A 39 9.08 16.26 -14.25
CA LYS A 39 9.96 17.41 -14.49
C LYS A 39 11.33 16.99 -15.05
N GLU A 40 11.97 15.97 -14.46
CA GLU A 40 13.28 15.49 -14.90
C GLU A 40 13.25 14.80 -16.28
N LEU A 41 12.17 14.08 -16.61
CA LEU A 41 11.96 13.48 -17.94
C LEU A 41 11.82 14.52 -19.06
N THR A 42 11.52 15.77 -18.70
CA THR A 42 11.55 16.90 -19.66
C THR A 42 12.93 17.56 -19.77
N GLY A 43 13.90 17.16 -18.94
CA GLY A 43 15.29 17.60 -18.97
C GLY A 43 16.26 16.56 -19.56
N LEU A 44 17.56 16.87 -19.49
CA LEU A 44 18.61 15.88 -19.80
C LEU A 44 18.60 14.82 -18.70
N MET A 45 18.05 13.63 -18.98
CA MET A 45 18.19 12.48 -18.10
C MET A 45 19.67 12.24 -17.82
N LEU A 46 20.13 12.53 -16.60
CA LEU A 46 21.42 12.04 -16.14
C LEU A 46 21.33 10.52 -16.11
N PRO A 47 22.24 9.80 -16.80
CA PRO A 47 22.33 8.36 -16.60
C PRO A 47 22.60 8.14 -15.12
N LEU A 48 21.83 7.27 -14.49
CA LEU A 48 22.00 6.92 -13.08
C LEU A 48 23.26 6.05 -12.94
N GLU A 49 24.45 6.62 -13.19
CA GLU A 49 25.75 5.94 -13.14
C GLU A 49 26.00 5.29 -11.77
N TRP A 50 25.34 5.77 -10.72
CA TRP A 50 25.37 5.23 -9.37
C TRP A 50 24.50 3.97 -9.16
N LEU A 51 23.62 3.60 -10.11
CA LEU A 51 22.91 2.30 -10.10
C LEU A 51 23.83 1.11 -10.39
N THR A 52 25.13 1.34 -10.60
CA THR A 52 26.15 0.29 -10.66
C THR A 52 26.32 -0.42 -9.32
N ASP A 53 26.06 0.26 -8.20
CA ASP A 53 26.03 -0.34 -6.86
C ASP A 53 24.76 -1.20 -6.66
N GLU A 54 24.94 -2.42 -6.17
CA GLU A 54 23.86 -3.39 -5.97
C GLU A 54 22.84 -2.92 -4.94
N GLU A 55 23.30 -2.28 -3.87
CA GLU A 55 22.44 -1.84 -2.78
C GLU A 55 21.68 -0.56 -3.16
N ALA A 56 22.33 0.39 -3.84
CA ALA A 56 21.65 1.55 -4.40
C ALA A 56 20.59 1.16 -5.45
N ARG A 57 20.86 0.13 -6.26
CA ARG A 57 19.89 -0.43 -7.21
C ARG A 57 18.70 -1.09 -6.51
N PHE A 58 18.97 -1.87 -5.47
CA PHE A 58 17.88 -2.44 -4.65
C PHE A 58 17.01 -1.34 -4.04
N LEU A 59 17.61 -0.33 -3.41
CA LEU A 59 16.86 0.77 -2.79
C LEU A 59 16.07 1.60 -3.83
N TRP A 60 16.62 1.78 -5.02
CA TRP A 60 15.91 2.40 -6.15
C TRP A 60 14.65 1.63 -6.53
N HIS A 61 14.77 0.32 -6.75
CA HIS A 61 13.63 -0.55 -7.04
C HIS A 61 12.68 -0.67 -5.86
N LEU A 62 13.18 -0.56 -4.63
CA LEU A 62 12.34 -0.50 -3.44
C LEU A 62 11.45 0.74 -3.46
N VAL A 63 12.00 1.89 -3.82
CA VAL A 63 11.22 3.12 -3.94
C VAL A 63 10.22 3.00 -5.08
N ILE A 64 10.65 2.62 -6.28
CA ILE A 64 9.76 2.64 -7.46
C ILE A 64 8.72 1.53 -7.38
N ASP A 65 9.16 0.28 -7.25
CA ASP A 65 8.26 -0.87 -7.42
C ASP A 65 7.31 -1.00 -6.22
N ALA A 66 7.76 -0.67 -5.01
CA ALA A 66 6.86 -0.66 -3.86
C ALA A 66 5.84 0.48 -3.94
N ASN A 67 6.22 1.70 -4.37
CA ASN A 67 5.23 2.77 -4.56
C ASN A 67 4.24 2.43 -5.66
N VAL A 68 4.71 1.89 -6.79
CA VAL A 68 3.81 1.48 -7.89
C VAL A 68 2.83 0.41 -7.41
N GLU A 69 3.30 -0.60 -6.68
CA GLU A 69 2.43 -1.65 -6.15
C GLU A 69 1.42 -1.10 -5.13
N ILE A 70 1.86 -0.24 -4.20
CA ILE A 70 0.97 0.39 -3.22
C ILE A 70 -0.08 1.24 -3.93
N LEU A 71 0.32 2.10 -4.87
CA LEU A 71 -0.62 2.94 -5.63
C LEU A 71 -1.62 2.09 -6.43
N ARG A 72 -1.18 0.97 -7.01
CA ARG A 72 -2.06 0.03 -7.72
C ARG A 72 -3.08 -0.60 -6.78
N CYS A 73 -2.64 -1.11 -5.63
CA CYS A 73 -3.52 -1.65 -4.60
C CYS A 73 -4.51 -0.59 -4.10
N MET A 74 -4.04 0.63 -3.87
CA MET A 74 -4.88 1.72 -3.37
C MET A 74 -5.91 2.19 -4.39
N HIS A 75 -5.56 2.21 -5.67
CA HIS A 75 -6.53 2.51 -6.71
C HIS A 75 -7.64 1.46 -6.76
N ALA A 76 -7.28 0.16 -6.73
CA ALA A 76 -8.27 -0.92 -6.70
C ALA A 76 -9.15 -0.86 -5.44
N ASN A 77 -8.56 -0.56 -4.28
CA ASN A 77 -9.29 -0.40 -3.03
C ASN A 77 -10.24 0.80 -3.07
N ASP A 78 -9.85 1.93 -3.66
CA ASP A 78 -10.73 3.11 -3.82
C ASP A 78 -11.92 2.79 -4.73
N GLU A 79 -11.69 2.11 -5.86
CA GLU A 79 -12.78 1.69 -6.75
C GLU A 79 -13.78 0.76 -6.05
N LEU A 80 -13.27 -0.27 -5.37
CA LEU A 80 -14.10 -1.20 -4.61
C LEU A 80 -14.85 -0.49 -3.48
N TRP A 81 -14.20 0.43 -2.78
CA TRP A 81 -14.83 1.22 -1.74
C TRP A 81 -15.99 2.06 -2.29
N ARG A 82 -15.83 2.74 -3.43
CA ARG A 82 -16.93 3.50 -4.06
C ARG A 82 -18.11 2.60 -4.39
N VAL A 83 -17.86 1.42 -4.93
CA VAL A 83 -18.91 0.42 -5.23
C VAL A 83 -19.64 0.01 -3.94
N VAL A 84 -18.89 -0.29 -2.88
CA VAL A 84 -19.48 -0.66 -1.59
C VAL A 84 -20.28 0.49 -0.99
N HIS A 85 -19.75 1.71 -1.02
CA HIS A 85 -20.43 2.91 -0.53
C HIS A 85 -21.77 3.14 -1.25
N LEU A 86 -21.76 3.09 -2.59
CA LEU A 86 -22.99 3.24 -3.40
C LEU A 86 -23.99 2.10 -3.16
N ALA A 87 -23.50 0.86 -3.02
CA ALA A 87 -24.36 -0.28 -2.73
C ALA A 87 -25.00 -0.18 -1.34
N LEU A 88 -24.24 0.26 -0.33
CA LEU A 88 -24.75 0.50 1.02
C LEU A 88 -25.79 1.62 1.05
N ASP A 89 -25.54 2.74 0.37
CA ASP A 89 -26.53 3.82 0.20
C ASP A 89 -27.80 3.29 -0.49
N GLY A 90 -27.64 2.49 -1.56
CA GLY A 90 -28.74 1.84 -2.26
C GLY A 90 -29.57 0.93 -1.34
N VAL A 91 -28.92 0.11 -0.52
CA VAL A 91 -29.59 -0.72 0.50
C VAL A 91 -30.38 0.20 1.42
N VAL A 92 -29.74 1.19 2.07
CA VAL A 92 -30.39 2.14 3.01
C VAL A 92 -31.63 2.77 2.40
N ARG A 93 -31.56 3.25 1.15
CA ARG A 93 -32.71 3.87 0.45
C ARG A 93 -33.84 2.89 0.12
N GLN A 94 -33.52 1.63 -0.17
CA GLN A 94 -34.57 0.62 -0.38
C GLN A 94 -35.30 0.30 0.92
N ILE A 95 -34.56 0.30 2.03
CA ILE A 95 -35.06 -0.16 3.30
C ILE A 95 -35.62 0.95 4.19
N ALA A 96 -35.31 2.22 3.90
CA ALA A 96 -35.75 3.38 4.66
C ALA A 96 -36.64 4.35 3.85
N ARG A 97 -37.50 5.09 4.53
CA ARG A 97 -38.25 6.26 4.04
C ARG A 97 -38.10 7.39 5.05
N PRO A 98 -38.07 8.67 4.63
CA PRO A 98 -38.09 9.77 5.58
C PRO A 98 -39.37 9.76 6.41
N ASP A 99 -39.26 9.95 7.72
CA ASP A 99 -40.38 10.25 8.62
C ASP A 99 -40.83 11.72 8.44
N SER A 100 -41.80 12.15 9.24
CA SER A 100 -42.28 13.54 9.26
C SER A 100 -41.20 14.58 9.59
N SER A 101 -40.06 14.15 10.13
CA SER A 101 -38.91 14.97 10.52
C SER A 101 -37.81 14.97 9.46
N GLY A 102 -37.98 14.23 8.35
CA GLY A 102 -36.97 14.03 7.31
C GLY A 102 -35.90 12.99 7.67
N ILE A 103 -36.05 12.28 8.79
CA ILE A 103 -35.12 11.22 9.23
C ILE A 103 -35.51 9.92 8.54
N PHE A 104 -34.55 9.25 7.90
CA PHE A 104 -34.77 7.94 7.30
C PHE A 104 -35.16 6.89 8.36
N VAL A 105 -36.41 6.42 8.32
CA VAL A 105 -36.99 5.37 9.14
C VAL A 105 -37.29 4.10 8.33
N PRO A 106 -37.20 2.91 8.94
CA PRO A 106 -37.46 1.61 8.30
C PRO A 106 -38.82 1.51 7.61
N VAL A 107 -38.88 1.07 6.35
CA VAL A 107 -40.13 0.64 5.69
C VAL A 107 -39.89 -0.72 5.04
N ARG A 108 -40.66 -1.73 5.50
CA ARG A 108 -40.42 -3.17 5.28
C ARG A 108 -39.96 -3.53 3.85
N PRO A 109 -38.67 -3.82 3.67
CA PRO A 109 -38.14 -4.59 2.56
C PRO A 109 -38.08 -6.08 2.95
N ILE A 110 -37.72 -6.98 2.02
CA ILE A 110 -37.49 -8.41 2.30
C ILE A 110 -36.28 -8.53 3.24
N PRO A 111 -36.46 -8.79 4.55
CA PRO A 111 -35.40 -8.65 5.54
C PRO A 111 -34.20 -9.55 5.29
N GLU A 112 -34.42 -10.74 4.73
CA GLU A 112 -33.40 -11.74 4.47
C GLU A 112 -32.43 -11.29 3.37
N LEU A 113 -32.94 -10.67 2.30
CA LEU A 113 -32.12 -10.17 1.20
C LEU A 113 -31.27 -8.98 1.64
N ALA A 114 -31.87 -8.04 2.37
CA ALA A 114 -31.17 -6.88 2.92
C ALA A 114 -30.09 -7.31 3.93
N ALA A 115 -30.38 -8.29 4.79
CA ALA A 115 -29.40 -8.85 5.72
C ALA A 115 -28.24 -9.54 5.01
N HIS A 116 -28.51 -10.31 3.95
CA HIS A 116 -27.45 -11.00 3.21
C HIS A 116 -26.53 -10.03 2.47
N VAL A 117 -27.12 -9.06 1.76
CA VAL A 117 -26.37 -8.02 1.04
C VAL A 117 -25.61 -7.12 2.03
N GLY A 118 -26.25 -6.72 3.13
CA GLY A 118 -25.63 -5.91 4.17
C GLY A 118 -24.41 -6.60 4.80
N ARG A 119 -24.51 -7.90 5.14
CA ARG A 119 -23.37 -8.68 5.64
C ARG A 119 -22.22 -8.73 4.64
N TYR A 120 -22.52 -9.04 3.38
CA TYR A 120 -21.50 -9.13 2.34
C TYR A 120 -20.76 -7.81 2.14
N LEU A 121 -21.51 -6.70 2.06
CA LEU A 121 -20.93 -5.37 1.87
C LEU A 121 -20.12 -4.91 3.09
N CYS A 122 -20.59 -5.17 4.31
CA CYS A 122 -19.84 -4.86 5.54
C CYS A 122 -18.53 -5.66 5.61
N ALA A 123 -18.57 -6.95 5.30
CA ALA A 123 -17.37 -7.80 5.28
C ALA A 123 -16.39 -7.37 4.18
N THR A 124 -16.90 -6.98 3.00
CA THR A 124 -16.07 -6.47 1.90
C THR A 124 -15.42 -5.14 2.28
N PHE A 125 -16.17 -4.20 2.86
CA PHE A 125 -15.62 -2.95 3.37
C PHE A 125 -14.55 -3.18 4.44
N GLN A 126 -14.79 -4.12 5.36
CA GLN A 126 -13.81 -4.48 6.38
C GLN A 126 -12.52 -5.02 5.74
N GLY A 127 -12.61 -5.91 4.74
CA GLY A 127 -11.44 -6.41 4.03
C GLY A 127 -10.64 -5.30 3.32
N ILE A 128 -11.32 -4.34 2.69
CA ILE A 128 -10.66 -3.19 2.04
C ILE A 128 -9.92 -2.34 3.08
N TRP A 129 -10.59 -2.06 4.21
CA TRP A 129 -10.01 -1.28 5.31
C TRP A 129 -8.79 -1.96 5.93
N GLU A 130 -8.89 -3.26 6.22
CA GLU A 130 -7.80 -4.06 6.79
C GLU A 130 -6.58 -4.14 5.86
N GLU A 131 -6.79 -4.31 4.56
CA GLU A 131 -5.74 -4.29 3.55
C GLU A 131 -5.03 -2.92 3.51
N THR A 132 -5.78 -1.83 3.54
CA THR A 132 -5.24 -0.48 3.56
C THR A 132 -4.43 -0.20 4.83
N LEU A 133 -4.91 -0.59 6.01
CA LEU A 133 -4.13 -0.48 7.25
C LEU A 133 -2.86 -1.34 7.22
N CYS A 134 -2.94 -2.55 6.65
CA CYS A 134 -1.77 -3.41 6.46
C CYS A 134 -0.70 -2.74 5.59
N LEU A 135 -1.10 -2.10 4.49
CA LEU A 135 -0.19 -1.39 3.59
C LEU A 135 0.47 -0.19 4.29
N GLN A 136 -0.30 0.57 5.06
CA GLN A 136 0.23 1.70 5.84
C GLN A 136 1.29 1.25 6.86
N ALA A 137 0.98 0.21 7.64
CA ALA A 137 1.94 -0.36 8.61
C ALA A 137 3.17 -0.97 7.91
N ALA A 138 3.01 -1.55 6.72
CA ALA A 138 4.11 -2.07 5.93
C ALA A 138 5.04 -0.95 5.43
N MET A 139 4.48 0.18 4.97
CA MET A 139 5.24 1.37 4.56
C MET A 139 6.10 1.91 5.71
N GLU A 140 5.54 2.02 6.91
CA GLU A 140 6.27 2.45 8.10
C GLU A 140 7.41 1.49 8.43
N LYS A 141 7.13 0.19 8.39
CA LYS A 141 8.15 -0.83 8.69
C LYS A 141 9.29 -0.84 7.67
N ILE A 142 9.00 -0.70 6.37
CA ILE A 142 10.03 -0.62 5.33
C ILE A 142 10.85 0.66 5.51
N SER A 143 10.20 1.80 5.79
CA SER A 143 10.89 3.07 6.04
C SER A 143 11.81 2.96 7.25
N GLN A 144 11.36 2.30 8.33
CA GLN A 144 12.17 2.04 9.51
C GLN A 144 13.38 1.16 9.20
N ALA A 145 13.19 0.11 8.40
CA ALA A 145 14.24 -0.87 8.11
C ALA A 145 15.34 -0.33 7.19
N TYR A 146 14.99 0.56 6.25
CA TYR A 146 15.92 0.98 5.20
C TYR A 146 16.36 2.44 5.29
N LEU A 147 15.57 3.32 5.90
CA LEU A 147 15.86 4.76 6.03
C LEU A 147 15.58 5.30 7.43
N GLU A 148 15.70 4.47 8.47
CA GLU A 148 15.56 4.91 9.88
C GLU A 148 14.23 5.63 10.20
N GLY A 149 13.17 5.33 9.43
CA GLY A 149 11.83 5.87 9.63
C GLY A 149 11.56 7.13 8.80
N GLU A 150 12.48 7.55 7.95
CA GLU A 150 12.24 8.70 7.09
C GLU A 150 11.15 8.45 6.06
N ASP A 151 10.19 9.37 6.06
CA ASP A 151 9.07 9.38 5.13
C ASP A 151 9.45 9.93 3.75
N ILE A 152 10.52 9.40 3.16
CA ILE A 152 10.97 9.79 1.81
C ILE A 152 10.81 8.65 0.81
N LEU A 153 10.73 7.39 1.27
CA LEU A 153 10.49 6.25 0.38
C LEU A 153 9.11 6.31 -0.24
N PHE A 154 8.09 6.71 0.53
CA PHE A 154 6.68 6.57 0.13
C PHE A 154 5.95 7.91 0.01
N ALA A 155 6.66 8.99 -0.28
CA ALA A 155 6.10 10.34 -0.31
C ALA A 155 4.89 10.46 -1.26
N ASP A 156 4.89 9.78 -2.42
CA ASP A 156 3.75 9.77 -3.34
C ASP A 156 2.58 8.93 -2.83
N SER A 157 2.88 7.75 -2.26
CA SER A 157 1.85 6.81 -1.80
C SER A 157 1.16 7.27 -0.52
N ARG A 158 1.87 8.00 0.35
CA ARG A 158 1.34 8.44 1.65
C ARG A 158 0.17 9.40 1.53
N GLY A 159 0.24 10.38 0.62
CA GLY A 159 -0.89 11.30 0.40
C GLY A 159 -2.16 10.59 -0.09
N VAL A 160 -2.00 9.58 -0.97
CA VAL A 160 -3.12 8.76 -1.45
C VAL A 160 -3.69 7.90 -0.32
N MET A 161 -2.81 7.30 0.48
CA MET A 161 -3.18 6.52 1.66
C MET A 161 -3.98 7.33 2.67
N ASP A 162 -3.51 8.52 3.05
CA ASP A 162 -4.17 9.38 4.04
C ASP A 162 -5.57 9.78 3.55
N THR A 163 -5.71 10.10 2.26
CA THR A 163 -7.00 10.41 1.64
C THR A 163 -7.95 9.23 1.67
N ALA A 164 -7.46 8.03 1.32
CA ALA A 164 -8.27 6.82 1.34
C ALA A 164 -8.75 6.47 2.76
N THR A 165 -7.85 6.55 3.74
CA THR A 165 -8.18 6.30 5.15
C THR A 165 -9.25 7.27 5.65
N ALA A 166 -9.20 8.54 5.26
CA ALA A 166 -10.26 9.52 5.56
C ALA A 166 -11.61 9.13 4.92
N ASN A 167 -11.63 8.82 3.62
CA ASN A 167 -12.85 8.41 2.90
C ASN A 167 -13.51 7.15 3.52
N PHE A 168 -12.69 6.22 3.99
CA PHE A 168 -13.18 5.01 4.61
C PHE A 168 -13.80 5.28 5.99
N HIS A 169 -13.28 6.24 6.77
CA HIS A 169 -13.93 6.67 8.02
C HIS A 169 -15.35 7.21 7.80
N ASP A 170 -15.63 7.84 6.66
CA ASP A 170 -17.00 8.29 6.35
C ASP A 170 -17.93 7.11 6.05
N THR A 171 -17.49 6.14 5.25
CA THR A 171 -18.28 4.93 4.93
C THR A 171 -18.49 4.03 6.15
N ALA A 172 -17.52 3.99 7.06
CA ALA A 172 -17.63 3.30 8.34
C ALA A 172 -18.87 3.71 9.15
N TYR A 173 -19.20 5.01 9.15
CA TYR A 173 -20.38 5.53 9.83
C TYR A 173 -21.68 4.92 9.26
N MET A 174 -21.79 4.84 7.92
CA MET A 174 -22.92 4.19 7.26
C MET A 174 -23.01 2.69 7.57
N CYS A 175 -21.88 1.98 7.52
CA CYS A 175 -21.81 0.56 7.90
C CYS A 175 -22.30 0.34 9.32
N GLY A 176 -21.92 1.19 10.27
CA GLY A 176 -22.36 1.11 11.67
C GLY A 176 -23.86 1.32 11.85
N ALA A 177 -24.51 2.14 11.01
CA ALA A 177 -25.96 2.31 11.01
C ALA A 177 -26.66 1.05 10.46
N ILE A 178 -26.19 0.53 9.33
CA ILE A 178 -26.75 -0.66 8.68
C ILE A 178 -26.58 -1.90 9.54
N ALA A 179 -25.40 -2.12 10.13
CA ALA A 179 -25.11 -3.27 10.97
C ALA A 179 -26.00 -3.30 12.22
N ARG A 180 -26.10 -2.18 12.95
CA ARG A 180 -27.01 -2.07 14.11
C ARG A 180 -28.46 -2.38 13.73
N TRP A 181 -28.88 -1.92 12.56
CA TRP A 181 -30.27 -2.05 12.15
C TRP A 181 -30.62 -3.45 11.64
N LEU A 182 -29.68 -4.12 10.97
CA LEU A 182 -29.82 -5.52 10.53
C LEU A 182 -29.46 -6.54 11.63
N ASN A 183 -29.18 -6.06 12.85
CA ASN A 183 -28.69 -6.88 13.98
C ASN A 183 -27.48 -7.73 13.60
N LEU A 184 -26.52 -7.11 12.90
CA LEU A 184 -25.25 -7.68 12.50
C LEU A 184 -24.14 -7.16 13.42
N GLU A 185 -23.05 -7.91 13.52
CA GLU A 185 -21.81 -7.36 14.05
C GLU A 185 -21.37 -6.20 13.17
N GLY A 186 -21.08 -5.06 13.81
CA GLY A 186 -20.55 -3.88 13.13
C GLY A 186 -19.14 -4.10 12.65
N VAL A 187 -18.70 -3.26 11.71
CA VAL A 187 -17.29 -3.23 11.30
C VAL A 187 -16.44 -2.87 12.51
N THR A 188 -15.53 -3.77 12.89
CA THR A 188 -14.60 -3.55 14.01
C THR A 188 -13.36 -2.80 13.51
N PHE A 189 -13.23 -1.55 13.93
CA PHE A 189 -12.06 -0.71 13.64
C PHE A 189 -10.94 -1.00 14.63
N ALA A 190 -10.32 -2.17 14.52
CA ALA A 190 -9.12 -2.45 15.29
C ALA A 190 -7.90 -1.83 14.58
N ALA A 191 -7.81 -0.49 14.56
CA ALA A 191 -6.61 0.19 14.05
C ALA A 191 -5.34 -0.25 14.81
N GLU A 192 -5.50 -0.60 16.08
CA GLU A 192 -4.45 -1.18 16.94
C GLU A 192 -4.09 -2.64 16.58
N ALA A 193 -4.90 -3.34 15.77
CA ALA A 193 -4.64 -4.74 15.43
C ALA A 193 -3.47 -4.90 14.45
N PHE A 194 -3.24 -3.92 13.58
CA PHE A 194 -2.19 -3.99 12.55
C PHE A 194 -0.87 -3.39 13.03
N SER A 195 -0.37 -3.88 14.16
CA SER A 195 0.97 -3.53 14.63
C SER A 195 2.04 -3.92 13.61
N SER A 196 3.22 -3.31 13.71
CA SER A 196 4.39 -3.65 12.89
C SER A 196 4.88 -5.10 13.07
N GLN A 197 4.32 -5.87 14.01
CA GLN A 197 4.57 -7.28 14.26
C GLN A 197 3.46 -8.20 13.72
N HIS A 198 2.34 -7.64 13.26
CA HIS A 198 1.22 -8.43 12.76
C HIS A 198 1.65 -9.33 11.58
N PRO A 199 1.24 -10.61 11.52
CA PRO A 199 1.65 -11.53 10.46
C PRO A 199 1.32 -11.04 9.05
N LEU A 200 0.15 -10.43 8.86
CA LEU A 200 -0.24 -9.86 7.56
C LEU A 200 0.67 -8.69 7.16
N VAL A 201 1.08 -7.85 8.12
CA VAL A 201 2.05 -6.77 7.87
C VAL A 201 3.41 -7.36 7.49
N GLN A 202 3.88 -8.43 8.16
CA GLN A 202 5.13 -9.10 7.77
C GLN A 202 5.08 -9.66 6.35
N ALA A 203 3.97 -10.29 6.00
CA ALA A 203 3.78 -10.84 4.66
C ALA A 203 3.84 -9.73 3.60
N LYS A 204 3.20 -8.57 3.85
CA LYS A 204 3.25 -7.41 2.93
C LYS A 204 4.63 -6.82 2.81
N VAL A 205 5.33 -6.60 3.93
CA VAL A 205 6.72 -6.10 3.93
C VAL A 205 7.63 -7.02 3.13
N THR A 206 7.51 -8.33 3.36
CA THR A 206 8.30 -9.34 2.67
C THR A 206 8.00 -9.34 1.16
N ARG A 207 6.72 -9.29 0.78
CA ARG A 207 6.30 -9.22 -0.63
C ARG A 207 6.86 -7.99 -1.33
N LEU A 208 6.66 -6.80 -0.76
CA LEU A 208 7.14 -5.54 -1.34
C LEU A 208 8.66 -5.54 -1.50
N ALA A 209 9.39 -5.96 -0.45
CA ALA A 209 10.86 -6.04 -0.51
C ALA A 209 11.36 -7.07 -1.53
N ASN A 210 10.68 -8.22 -1.66
CA ASN A 210 11.08 -9.26 -2.58
C ASN A 210 10.79 -8.89 -4.05
N LEU A 211 9.70 -8.20 -4.34
CA LEU A 211 9.43 -7.65 -5.68
C LEU A 211 10.58 -6.76 -6.15
N SER A 212 10.98 -5.81 -5.31
CA SER A 212 12.09 -4.90 -5.59
C SER A 212 13.44 -5.62 -5.73
N ARG A 213 13.64 -6.70 -4.97
CA ARG A 213 14.83 -7.55 -5.10
C ARG A 213 14.87 -8.29 -6.43
N VAL A 214 13.73 -8.78 -6.93
CA VAL A 214 13.64 -9.43 -8.24
C VAL A 214 14.01 -8.45 -9.35
N GLU A 215 13.43 -7.25 -9.34
CA GLU A 215 13.72 -6.24 -10.37
C GLU A 215 15.18 -5.76 -10.32
N ALA A 216 15.76 -5.56 -9.13
CA ALA A 216 17.17 -5.22 -8.98
C ALA A 216 18.13 -6.28 -9.55
N LEU A 217 17.73 -7.56 -9.51
CA LEU A 217 18.53 -8.69 -10.00
C LEU A 217 18.35 -8.93 -11.51
N ARG A 218 17.27 -8.42 -12.13
CA ARG A 218 16.84 -8.76 -13.49
C ARG A 218 17.92 -8.62 -14.56
N CYS A 219 18.79 -7.63 -14.42
CA CYS A 219 19.82 -7.29 -15.42
C CYS A 219 21.24 -7.72 -15.04
N THR A 220 21.46 -8.22 -13.81
CA THR A 220 22.83 -8.43 -13.28
C THR A 220 23.06 -9.79 -12.65
N ALA A 221 21.99 -10.51 -12.29
CA ALA A 221 22.08 -11.78 -11.60
C ALA A 221 22.15 -12.97 -12.56
N THR A 222 22.73 -14.07 -12.09
CA THR A 222 22.62 -15.36 -12.78
C THR A 222 21.17 -15.85 -12.78
N ARG A 223 20.82 -16.72 -13.75
CA ARG A 223 19.49 -17.36 -13.81
C ARG A 223 19.11 -18.04 -12.49
N GLY A 224 20.05 -18.69 -11.81
CA GLY A 224 19.81 -19.35 -10.52
C GLY A 224 19.45 -18.38 -9.40
N GLN A 225 20.15 -17.25 -9.31
CA GLN A 225 19.87 -16.19 -8.34
C GLN A 225 18.52 -15.52 -8.61
N LEU A 226 18.18 -15.27 -9.88
CA LEU A 226 16.89 -14.72 -10.26
C LEU A 226 15.74 -15.67 -9.91
N ILE A 227 15.88 -16.97 -10.19
CA ILE A 227 14.87 -17.98 -9.82
C ILE A 227 14.68 -18.04 -8.30
N GLN A 228 15.76 -18.02 -7.51
CA GLN A 228 15.64 -17.99 -6.04
C GLN A 228 14.93 -16.74 -5.54
N ALA A 229 15.23 -15.57 -6.11
CA ALA A 229 14.57 -14.32 -5.77
C ALA A 229 13.06 -14.36 -6.12
N ILE A 230 12.70 -14.89 -7.30
CA ILE A 230 11.31 -15.05 -7.72
C ILE A 230 10.56 -16.01 -6.79
N LYS A 231 11.16 -17.14 -6.41
CA LYS A 231 10.56 -18.07 -5.45
C LYS A 231 10.35 -17.45 -4.08
N GLY A 232 11.23 -16.54 -3.66
CA GLY A 232 11.04 -15.76 -2.43
C GLY A 232 9.94 -14.71 -2.55
N ALA A 233 9.78 -14.08 -3.72
CA ALA A 233 8.73 -13.07 -3.97
C ALA A 233 7.33 -13.70 -4.14
N CYS A 234 7.28 -14.86 -4.78
CA CYS A 234 6.06 -15.59 -5.11
C CYS A 234 6.22 -17.06 -4.71
N PRO A 235 6.01 -17.41 -3.42
CA PRO A 235 6.13 -18.80 -2.95
C PRO A 235 5.24 -19.77 -3.74
N ASP A 236 4.08 -19.30 -4.18
CA ASP A 236 3.09 -20.09 -4.93
C ASP A 236 3.60 -20.51 -6.32
N LEU A 237 4.54 -19.78 -6.90
CA LEU A 237 5.21 -20.12 -8.17
C LEU A 237 6.34 -21.14 -7.98
N ALA A 238 6.71 -21.50 -6.74
CA ALA A 238 7.79 -22.45 -6.49
C ALA A 238 7.39 -23.92 -6.72
N HIS A 239 6.09 -24.19 -6.87
CA HIS A 239 5.49 -25.52 -7.03
C HIS A 239 4.86 -25.78 -8.40
N ALA A 240 4.93 -24.80 -9.32
CA ALA A 240 4.57 -24.96 -10.74
C ALA A 240 5.79 -25.37 -11.58
#